data_AF-A0A8D8Z9D8-F1
#
_entry.id   AF-A0A8D8Z9D8-F1
#
_cell.length_a   1.000
_cell.length_b   1.000
_cell.length_c   1.000
_cell.angle_alpha   90.00
_cell.angle_beta   90.00
_cell.angle_gamma   90.00
#
_symmetry.space_group_name_H-M   'P 1'
#
loop_
_entity.id
_entity.type
_entity.pdbx_description
1 polymer ?
#
loop_
_entity_poly.entity_id
_entity_poly.type
_entity_poly.pdbx_seq_one_letter_code
_entity_poly.pdbx_strand_id
1 'polypeptide(L)'
;MGLTPLEGLIMGTRCGDIDPSIIFYLHNNLGIKIKEIDKILNKESGLLGLSEISNDCRYIEKNYKNNPKLKLAIKIFCYKLTKYIGSYSVLMHDHLDAIVFTGGIGENSVLIRKLTINSLNFLDFKIDNVLNKKINYTK
;
A
#
# COMPACT_ATOMS: atom_id res chain seq x y z
N MET A 1 -6.24 10.32 0.13
CA MET A 1 -5.30 11.44 -0.07
C MET A 1 -6.02 12.68 0.39
N GLY A 2 -5.37 13.59 1.10
CA GLY A 2 -5.95 14.85 1.53
C GLY A 2 -5.31 16.03 0.80
N LEU A 3 -4.77 16.98 1.56
CA LEU A 3 -4.21 18.23 1.00
C LEU A 3 -3.10 17.99 -0.02
N THR A 4 -2.24 16.99 0.22
CA THR A 4 -1.18 16.59 -0.71
C THR A 4 -1.30 15.11 -1.05
N PRO A 5 -0.58 14.65 -2.09
CA PRO A 5 -0.50 13.24 -2.42
C PRO A 5 0.19 12.34 -1.37
N LEU A 6 0.72 12.89 -0.28
CA LEU A 6 1.49 12.12 0.71
C LEU A 6 0.61 11.28 1.64
N GLU A 7 -0.55 11.80 2.01
CA GLU A 7 -1.50 11.13 2.91
C GLU A 7 -2.17 9.93 2.24
N GLY A 8 -2.37 8.88 3.01
CA GLY A 8 -3.12 7.72 2.60
C GLY A 8 -2.33 6.42 2.63
N LEU A 9 -2.41 5.72 1.51
CA LEU A 9 -1.72 4.48 1.28
C LEU A 9 -0.21 4.67 1.25
N ILE A 10 0.50 3.63 1.69
CA ILE A 10 1.90 3.42 1.34
C ILE A 10 1.99 3.35 -0.19
N MET A 11 2.92 4.09 -0.77
CA MET A 11 3.15 4.05 -2.22
C MET A 11 4.59 3.61 -2.52
N GLY A 12 5.05 3.75 -3.77
CA GLY A 12 6.41 3.36 -4.15
C GLY A 12 7.48 4.00 -3.26
N THR A 13 7.42 5.32 -3.08
CA THR A 13 8.41 6.10 -2.29
C THR A 13 7.80 7.00 -1.22
N ARG A 14 6.47 7.11 -1.19
CA ARG A 14 5.73 7.95 -0.24
C ARG A 14 5.32 7.15 0.99
N CYS A 15 5.42 7.77 2.16
CA CYS A 15 5.15 7.11 3.44
C CYS A 15 3.68 6.69 3.63
N GLY A 16 2.72 7.46 3.10
CA GLY A 16 1.31 7.31 3.49
C GLY A 16 1.09 7.83 4.91
N ASP A 17 0.05 7.36 5.60
CA ASP A 17 -0.20 7.85 6.96
C ASP A 17 0.84 7.35 7.95
N ILE A 18 1.39 8.31 8.68
CA ILE A 18 2.29 8.16 9.82
C ILE A 18 1.75 8.98 10.99
N ASP A 19 2.24 8.71 12.19
CA ASP A 19 2.03 9.60 13.33
C ASP A 19 2.68 10.97 13.03
N PRO A 20 1.94 12.09 13.07
CA PRO A 20 2.51 13.43 12.89
C PRO A 20 3.69 13.72 13.82
N SER A 21 3.71 13.10 15.00
CA SER A 21 4.79 13.24 16.00
C SER A 21 6.14 12.73 15.50
N ILE A 22 6.16 11.83 14.51
CA ILE A 22 7.39 11.34 13.89
C ILE A 22 8.18 12.49 13.26
N ILE A 23 7.50 13.48 12.66
CA ILE A 23 8.18 14.63 12.05
C ILE A 23 8.98 15.39 13.11
N PHE A 24 8.37 15.65 14.27
CA PHE A 24 9.03 16.34 15.37
C PHE A 24 10.13 15.49 16.01
N TYR A 25 9.93 14.18 16.11
CA TYR A 25 10.97 13.28 16.60
C TYR A 25 12.21 13.27 15.69
N LEU A 26 12.02 13.15 14.37
CA LEU A 26 13.12 13.18 13.40
C LEU A 26 13.89 14.52 13.48
N HIS A 27 13.17 15.63 13.64
CA HIS A 27 13.79 16.94 13.74
C HIS A 27 14.50 17.18 15.07
N ASN A 28 13.79 17.03 16.19
CA ASN A 28 14.25 17.43 17.51
C ASN A 28 15.22 16.41 18.13
N ASN A 29 14.97 15.11 17.91
CA ASN A 29 15.74 14.05 18.54
C ASN A 29 16.86 13.52 17.62
N LEU A 30 16.64 13.50 16.30
CA LEU A 30 17.64 13.01 15.34
C LEU A 30 18.34 14.15 14.57
N GLY A 31 17.96 15.41 14.78
CA GLY A 31 18.61 16.57 14.17
C GLY A 31 18.41 16.69 12.66
N ILE A 32 17.45 15.97 12.08
CA ILE A 32 17.21 15.96 10.63
C ILE A 32 16.52 17.25 10.21
N LYS A 33 17.03 17.92 9.17
CA LYS A 33 16.45 19.19 8.69
C LYS A 33 15.06 18.94 8.10
N ILE A 34 14.14 19.89 8.27
CA ILE A 34 12.77 19.79 7.73
C ILE A 34 12.74 19.46 6.23
N LYS A 35 13.64 20.05 5.43
CA LYS A 35 13.76 19.77 3.99
C LYS A 35 14.19 18.32 3.70
N GLU A 36 15.02 17.74 4.55
CA GLU A 36 15.44 16.34 4.45
C GLU A 36 14.30 15.40 4.90
N ILE A 37 13.54 15.77 5.93
CA ILE A 37 12.34 15.03 6.33
C ILE A 37 11.32 14.98 5.18
N ASP A 38 11.05 16.10 4.51
CA ASP A 38 10.17 16.12 3.33
C ASP A 38 10.65 15.15 2.23
N LYS A 39 11.96 15.12 1.98
CA LYS A 39 12.58 14.17 1.04
C LYS A 39 12.39 12.73 1.51
N ILE A 40 12.64 12.44 2.79
CA ILE A 40 12.45 11.10 3.37
C ILE A 40 11.01 10.63 3.15
N LEU A 41 10.03 11.46 3.53
CA LEU A 41 8.61 11.11 3.47
C LEU A 41 8.11 10.92 2.03
N ASN A 42 8.62 11.70 1.07
CA ASN A 42 8.15 11.67 -0.33
C ASN A 42 8.93 10.71 -1.24
N LYS A 43 10.23 10.53 -1.00
CA LYS A 43 11.17 9.91 -1.96
C LYS A 43 11.91 8.70 -1.40
N GLU A 44 11.99 8.52 -0.10
CA GLU A 44 12.82 7.47 0.53
C GLU A 44 12.00 6.55 1.46
N SER A 45 10.68 6.72 1.49
CA SER A 45 9.75 5.93 2.30
C SER A 45 9.01 4.89 1.46
N GLY A 46 7.83 4.47 1.90
CA GLY A 46 6.95 3.61 1.11
C GLY A 46 7.50 2.19 0.92
N LEU A 47 7.23 1.60 -0.24
CA LEU A 47 7.79 0.30 -0.62
C LEU A 47 9.32 0.33 -0.67
N LEU A 48 9.92 1.45 -1.07
CA LEU A 48 11.38 1.62 -1.05
C LEU A 48 11.94 1.53 0.37
N GLY A 49 11.41 2.32 1.30
CA GLY A 49 11.86 2.32 2.69
C GLY A 49 11.62 0.98 3.40
N LEU A 50 10.51 0.30 3.09
CA LEU A 50 10.19 -1.01 3.69
C LEU A 50 11.01 -2.17 3.10
N SER A 51 11.30 -2.12 1.80
CA SER A 51 12.07 -3.15 1.13
C SER A 51 13.57 -2.95 1.29
N GLU A 52 14.01 -1.70 1.46
CA GLU A 52 15.40 -1.22 1.32
C GLU A 52 16.04 -1.58 -0.04
N ILE A 53 15.22 -1.94 -1.04
CA ILE A 53 15.70 -2.49 -2.32
C ILE A 53 15.05 -1.78 -3.50
N SER A 54 13.73 -1.65 -3.54
CA SER A 54 13.02 -1.12 -4.70
C SER A 54 11.69 -0.47 -4.34
N ASN A 55 11.28 0.53 -5.11
CA ASN A 55 9.93 1.06 -5.13
C ASN A 55 9.01 0.36 -6.18
N ASP A 56 9.56 -0.49 -7.04
CA ASP A 56 8.81 -1.17 -8.11
C ASP A 56 8.10 -2.42 -7.55
N CYS A 57 6.78 -2.33 -7.48
CA CYS A 57 5.93 -3.41 -6.97
C CYS A 57 6.15 -4.73 -7.75
N ARG A 58 6.43 -4.67 -9.07
CA ARG A 58 6.67 -5.87 -9.89
C ARG A 58 7.92 -6.61 -9.44
N TYR A 59 8.99 -5.86 -9.14
CA TYR A 59 10.24 -6.44 -8.63
C TYR A 59 10.01 -7.07 -7.25
N ILE A 60 9.31 -6.36 -6.37
CA ILE A 60 9.01 -6.84 -5.01
C ILE A 60 8.18 -8.12 -5.07
N GLU A 61 7.14 -8.16 -5.90
CA GLU A 61 6.27 -9.34 -6.07
C GLU A 61 7.02 -10.56 -6.60
N LYS A 62 7.87 -10.38 -7.62
CA LYS A 62 8.67 -11.47 -8.20
C LYS A 62 9.56 -12.14 -7.15
N ASN A 63 10.05 -11.37 -6.18
CA ASN A 63 10.99 -11.82 -5.16
C ASN A 63 10.34 -12.03 -3.77
N TYR A 64 9.03 -11.82 -3.65
CA TYR A 64 8.26 -11.82 -2.39
C TYR A 64 8.43 -13.11 -1.57
N LYS A 65 8.51 -14.27 -2.24
CA LYS A 65 8.63 -15.57 -1.56
C LYS A 65 10.04 -15.82 -1.00
N ASN A 66 11.05 -15.18 -1.58
CA ASN A 66 12.46 -15.50 -1.32
C ASN A 66 13.13 -14.48 -0.39
N ASN A 67 12.49 -13.33 -0.13
CA ASN A 67 13.05 -12.27 0.70
C ASN A 67 12.04 -11.81 1.77
N PRO A 68 12.36 -11.96 3.08
CA PRO A 68 11.45 -11.59 4.16
C PRO A 68 11.16 -10.08 4.24
N LYS A 69 12.09 -9.20 3.84
CA LYS A 69 11.84 -7.75 3.78
C LYS A 69 10.81 -7.41 2.70
N LEU A 70 10.92 -8.03 1.52
CA LEU A 70 9.94 -7.86 0.44
C LEU A 70 8.58 -8.44 0.83
N LYS A 71 8.58 -9.55 1.56
CA LYS A 71 7.38 -10.13 2.14
C LYS A 71 6.69 -9.17 3.11
N LEU A 72 7.45 -8.54 3.98
CA LEU A 72 6.96 -7.55 4.92
C LEU A 72 6.40 -6.31 4.19
N ALA A 73 7.13 -5.79 3.20
CA ALA A 73 6.69 -4.62 2.42
C ALA A 73 5.31 -4.84 1.76
N ILE A 74 5.10 -5.99 1.11
CA ILE A 74 3.80 -6.34 0.51
C ILE A 74 2.71 -6.51 1.58
N LYS A 75 3.03 -7.13 2.72
CA LYS A 75 2.06 -7.32 3.80
C LYS A 75 1.59 -5.98 4.37
N ILE A 76 2.51 -5.05 4.65
CA ILE A 76 2.16 -3.73 5.19
C ILE A 76 1.38 -2.93 4.15
N PHE A 77 1.77 -2.99 2.87
CA PHE A 77 1.01 -2.38 1.77
C PHE A 77 -0.43 -2.89 1.71
N CYS A 78 -0.63 -4.22 1.67
CA CYS A 78 -1.98 -4.83 1.66
C CYS A 78 -2.76 -4.50 2.94
N TYR A 79 -2.10 -4.47 4.10
CA TYR A 79 -2.72 -4.12 5.38
C TYR A 79 -3.28 -2.70 5.35
N LYS A 80 -2.49 -1.71 4.91
CA LYS A 80 -2.95 -0.33 4.77
C LYS A 80 -4.08 -0.21 3.75
N LEU A 81 -3.97 -0.89 2.60
CA LEU A 81 -5.02 -0.91 1.58
C LEU A 81 -6.34 -1.47 2.12
N THR A 82 -6.28 -2.61 2.82
CA THR A 82 -7.44 -3.25 3.46
C THR A 82 -8.08 -2.31 4.48
N LYS A 83 -7.26 -1.67 5.34
CA LYS A 83 -7.76 -0.72 6.33
C LYS A 83 -8.52 0.44 5.68
N TYR A 84 -8.01 0.97 4.57
CA TYR A 84 -8.67 2.04 3.81
C TYR A 84 -10.00 1.61 3.20
N ILE A 85 -10.03 0.41 2.58
CA ILE A 85 -11.28 -0.14 2.04
C ILE A 85 -12.31 -0.31 3.16
N GLY A 86 -11.92 -0.89 4.31
CA GLY A 86 -12.80 -1.04 5.46
C GLY A 86 -13.25 0.30 6.07
N SER A 87 -12.40 1.33 6.10
CA SER A 87 -12.80 2.65 6.57
C SER A 87 -13.73 3.38 5.60
N TYR A 88 -13.69 3.07 4.31
CA TYR A 88 -14.62 3.64 3.34
C TYR A 88 -15.90 2.83 3.22
N SER A 89 -15.88 1.52 3.54
CA SER A 89 -17.09 0.71 3.52
C SER A 89 -18.14 1.20 4.52
N VAL A 90 -17.73 1.75 5.67
CA VAL A 90 -18.69 2.34 6.64
C VAL A 90 -19.41 3.57 6.10
N LEU A 91 -18.88 4.23 5.06
CA LEU A 91 -19.53 5.37 4.41
C LEU A 91 -20.61 4.96 3.41
N MET A 92 -20.71 3.67 3.08
CA MET A 92 -21.69 3.15 2.12
C MET A 92 -23.05 2.85 2.78
N HIS A 93 -23.19 3.15 4.07
CA HIS A 93 -24.39 2.91 4.87
C HIS A 93 -24.81 1.42 4.83
N ASP A 94 -25.85 1.11 4.07
CA ASP A 94 -26.51 -0.20 4.11
C ASP A 94 -25.85 -1.23 3.19
N HIS A 95 -25.13 -0.80 2.15
CA HIS A 95 -24.67 -1.71 1.12
C HIS A 95 -23.39 -1.25 0.40
N LEU A 96 -22.46 -2.17 0.19
CA LEU A 96 -21.27 -1.98 -0.64
C LEU A 96 -21.38 -2.89 -1.87
N ASP A 97 -21.73 -2.33 -3.03
CA ASP A 97 -21.96 -3.10 -4.26
C ASP A 97 -20.69 -3.77 -4.79
N ALA A 98 -19.57 -3.05 -4.79
CA ALA A 98 -18.35 -3.50 -5.44
C ALA A 98 -17.09 -2.82 -4.89
N ILE A 99 -15.98 -3.54 -5.02
CA ILE A 99 -14.62 -3.00 -4.86
C ILE A 99 -13.94 -3.05 -6.22
N VAL A 100 -13.46 -1.91 -6.70
CA VAL A 100 -12.78 -1.80 -8.00
C VAL A 100 -11.27 -1.61 -7.80
N PHE A 101 -10.48 -2.46 -8.43
CA PHE A 101 -9.02 -2.29 -8.52
C PHE A 101 -8.65 -1.69 -9.88
N THR A 102 -7.87 -0.62 -9.87
CA THR A 102 -7.38 0.06 -11.09
C THR A 102 -5.95 0.60 -10.88
N GLY A 103 -5.35 1.16 -11.92
CA GLY A 103 -3.98 1.65 -11.94
C GLY A 103 -2.97 0.52 -12.10
N GLY A 104 -1.71 0.89 -12.31
CA GLY A 104 -0.66 -0.08 -12.66
C GLY A 104 -0.57 -1.29 -11.73
N ILE A 105 -0.64 -1.09 -10.41
CA ILE A 105 -0.64 -2.20 -9.43
C ILE A 105 -2.00 -2.92 -9.42
N GLY A 106 -3.11 -2.19 -9.33
CA GLY A 106 -4.44 -2.78 -9.23
C GLY A 106 -4.82 -3.63 -10.43
N GLU A 107 -4.39 -3.26 -11.63
CA GLU A 107 -4.68 -3.96 -12.89
C GLU A 107 -3.78 -5.18 -13.10
N ASN A 108 -2.53 -5.16 -12.63
CA ASN A 108 -1.53 -6.18 -12.97
C ASN A 108 -1.14 -7.10 -11.80
N SER A 109 -1.42 -6.71 -10.57
CA SER A 109 -1.01 -7.47 -9.40
C SER A 109 -2.06 -8.46 -8.94
N VAL A 110 -1.95 -9.70 -9.43
CA VAL A 110 -2.74 -10.84 -8.94
C VAL A 110 -2.56 -11.03 -7.43
N LEU A 111 -1.33 -10.85 -6.93
CA LEU A 111 -0.97 -11.07 -5.54
C LEU A 111 -1.62 -10.03 -4.62
N ILE A 112 -1.50 -8.75 -4.94
CA ILE A 112 -2.04 -7.66 -4.10
C ILE A 112 -3.57 -7.74 -4.05
N ARG A 113 -4.24 -7.94 -5.18
CA ARG A 113 -5.72 -8.12 -5.21
C ARG A 113 -6.13 -9.28 -4.31
N LYS A 114 -5.44 -10.43 -4.41
CA LYS A 114 -5.71 -11.62 -3.61
C LYS A 114 -5.52 -11.39 -2.11
N LEU A 115 -4.38 -10.83 -1.70
CA LEU A 115 -4.10 -10.62 -0.29
C LEU A 115 -5.05 -9.60 0.34
N THR A 116 -5.44 -8.57 -0.42
CA THR A 116 -6.38 -7.54 0.02
C THR A 116 -7.78 -8.14 0.21
N ILE A 117 -8.34 -8.80 -0.81
CA ILE A 117 -9.69 -9.38 -0.72
C ILE A 117 -9.76 -10.47 0.36
N ASN A 118 -8.74 -11.32 0.49
CA ASN A 118 -8.70 -12.32 1.57
C ASN A 118 -8.72 -11.71 2.98
N SER A 119 -8.33 -10.44 3.12
CA SER A 119 -8.37 -9.73 4.40
C SER A 119 -9.73 -9.07 4.66
N LEU A 120 -10.63 -9.07 3.68
CA LEU A 120 -11.98 -8.49 3.72
C LEU A 120 -13.09 -9.56 3.80
N ASN A 121 -12.76 -10.78 4.22
CA ASN A 121 -13.74 -11.88 4.36
C ASN A 121 -14.92 -11.52 5.27
N PHE A 122 -14.75 -10.60 6.23
CA PHE A 122 -15.83 -10.14 7.11
C PHE A 122 -16.91 -9.30 6.40
N LEU A 123 -16.61 -8.81 5.20
CA LEU A 123 -17.54 -8.15 4.29
C LEU A 123 -18.07 -9.11 3.21
N ASP A 124 -17.91 -10.43 3.42
CA ASP A 124 -18.30 -11.50 2.49
C ASP A 124 -17.66 -11.46 1.09
N PHE A 125 -16.62 -10.65 0.88
CA PHE A 125 -15.84 -10.68 -0.36
C PHE A 125 -14.99 -11.94 -0.45
N LYS A 126 -15.08 -12.62 -1.60
CA LYS A 126 -14.25 -13.79 -1.93
C LYS A 126 -13.63 -13.58 -3.30
N ILE A 127 -12.37 -13.98 -3.44
CA ILE A 127 -11.66 -13.87 -4.70
C ILE A 127 -11.68 -15.19 -5.47
N ASP A 128 -12.18 -15.16 -6.71
CA ASP A 128 -11.98 -16.25 -7.65
C ASP A 128 -10.53 -16.23 -8.15
N ASN A 129 -9.76 -17.27 -7.82
CA ASN A 129 -8.34 -17.34 -8.16
C ASN A 129 -8.08 -17.53 -9.67
N VAL A 130 -9.02 -18.09 -10.42
CA VAL A 130 -8.89 -18.32 -11.87
C VAL A 130 -9.13 -17.01 -12.60
N LEU A 131 -10.25 -16.32 -12.30
CA LEU A 131 -10.57 -15.02 -12.88
C LEU A 131 -9.53 -13.96 -12.49
N ASN A 132 -9.11 -13.94 -11.22
CA ASN A 132 -8.09 -13.00 -10.76
C ASN A 132 -6.76 -13.14 -11.53
N LYS A 133 -6.39 -14.35 -11.97
CA LYS A 133 -5.18 -14.58 -12.78
C LYS A 133 -5.33 -14.21 -14.25
N LYS A 134 -6.56 -14.28 -14.81
CA LYS A 134 -6.83 -13.96 -16.22
C LYS A 134 -6.73 -12.46 -16.52
N ILE A 135 -6.98 -11.63 -15.51
CA ILE A 135 -6.96 -10.16 -15.63
C ILE A 135 -5.53 -9.66 -15.42
N ASN A 136 -4.71 -9.72 -16.47
CA ASN A 136 -3.44 -9.00 -16.56
C ASN A 136 -3.46 -8.14 -17.83
N TYR A 137 -3.58 -6.82 -17.66
CA TYR A 137 -3.50 -5.88 -18.77
C TYR A 137 -2.03 -5.64 -19.14
N THR A 138 -1.48 -6.49 -20.01
CA THR A 138 -0.27 -6.12 -20.75
C THR A 138 -0.63 -5.00 -21.72
N LYS A 139 -0.16 -3.79 -21.43
CA LYS A 139 0.08 -2.78 -22.47
C LYS A 139 1.31 -3.15 -23.26
#